data_AF-A0A951BA60-F1
#
_entry.id   AF-A0A951BA60-F1
#
_cell.length_a   1.000
_cell.length_b   1.000
_cell.length_c   1.000
_cell.angle_alpha   90.00
_cell.angle_beta   90.00
_cell.angle_gamma   90.00
#
_symmetry.space_group_name_H-M   'P 1'
#
loop_
_entity.id
_entity.type
_entity.pdbx_description
1 polymer ?
#
loop_
_entity_poly.entity_id
_entity_poly.type
_entity_poly.pdbx_seq_one_letter_code
_entity_poly.pdbx_strand_id
1 'polypeptide(L)' 'MESATETVAGLPDMDVSVRQLFGIDTDMQSPAYSRSEEHVPDLDPDYVFDRDT' A
#
# COMPACT_ATOMS: atom_id res chain seq x y z
N MET A 1 1.53 15.32 -25.16
CA MET A 1 1.28 15.87 -23.82
C MET A 1 1.76 14.82 -22.85
N GLU A 2 3.00 14.98 -22.38
CA GLU A 2 3.64 14.09 -21.41
C GLU A 2 3.31 14.65 -20.03
N SER A 3 2.41 13.99 -19.30
CA SER A 3 2.13 14.37 -17.91
C SER A 3 3.31 13.95 -17.06
N ALA A 4 4.13 14.92 -16.68
CA ALA A 4 5.07 14.77 -15.59
C ALA A 4 4.27 14.58 -14.29
N THR A 5 4.34 13.40 -13.70
CA THR A 5 3.85 13.16 -12.34
C THR A 5 4.73 13.97 -11.40
N GLU A 6 4.29 15.18 -11.04
CA GLU A 6 4.83 15.88 -9.87
C GLU A 6 4.66 14.95 -8.66
N THR A 7 5.78 14.46 -8.14
CA THR A 7 5.82 13.72 -6.88
C THR A 7 5.55 14.72 -5.76
N VAL A 8 4.26 14.95 -5.48
CA VAL A 8 3.85 15.70 -4.29
C VAL A 8 4.34 14.93 -3.07
N ALA A 9 5.28 15.52 -2.33
CA ALA A 9 5.83 14.89 -1.14
C ALA A 9 4.71 14.52 -0.15
N GLY A 10 4.66 13.25 0.25
CA GLY A 10 3.65 12.73 1.19
C GLY A 10 2.41 12.10 0.55
N LEU A 11 2.36 11.93 -0.78
CA LEU A 11 1.36 11.07 -1.43
C LEU A 11 1.97 9.70 -1.78
N PRO A 12 1.16 8.62 -1.77
CA PRO A 12 1.57 7.32 -2.27
C PRO A 12 2.07 7.38 -3.72
N ASP A 13 3.10 6.59 -4.03
CA ASP A 13 3.80 6.62 -5.33
C ASP A 13 3.60 5.35 -6.17
N MET A 14 2.93 4.33 -5.62
CA MET A 14 2.59 3.09 -6.33
C MET A 14 1.21 2.55 -5.94
N ASP A 15 0.67 1.64 -6.74
CA ASP A 15 -0.51 0.83 -6.41
C ASP A 15 -0.11 -0.63 -6.20
N VAL A 16 -0.74 -1.29 -5.23
CA VAL A 16 -0.48 -2.70 -4.89
C VAL A 16 -1.75 -3.53 -4.82
N SER A 17 -1.63 -4.82 -5.13
CA SER A 17 -2.75 -5.76 -5.04
C SER A 17 -3.01 -6.19 -3.60
N VAL A 18 -4.23 -5.96 -3.16
CA VAL A 18 -4.70 -6.37 -1.82
C VAL A 18 -4.68 -7.90 -1.70
N ARG A 19 -5.02 -8.62 -2.77
CA ARG A 19 -4.95 -10.09 -2.82
C ARG A 19 -3.54 -10.61 -2.59
N GLN A 20 -2.53 -9.97 -3.18
CA GLN A 20 -1.14 -10.42 -3.08
C GLN A 20 -0.54 -10.15 -1.71
N LEU A 21 -0.85 -9.00 -1.10
CA LEU A 21 -0.24 -8.61 0.17
C LEU A 21 -0.98 -9.17 1.38
N PHE A 22 -2.31 -9.16 1.35
CA PHE A 22 -3.14 -9.54 2.50
C PHE A 22 -3.87 -10.87 2.31
N GLY A 23 -3.74 -11.52 1.15
CA GLY A 23 -4.39 -12.80 0.87
C GLY A 23 -5.93 -12.73 0.79
N ILE A 24 -6.49 -11.51 0.67
CA ILE A 24 -7.94 -11.29 0.58
C ILE A 24 -8.36 -11.46 -0.88
N ASP A 25 -9.33 -12.34 -1.14
CA ASP A 25 -9.77 -12.63 -2.51
C ASP A 25 -10.61 -11.50 -3.09
N THR A 26 -9.93 -10.48 -3.62
CA THR A 26 -10.53 -9.30 -4.26
C THR A 26 -9.61 -8.80 -5.38
N ASP A 27 -10.19 -8.14 -6.38
CA ASP A 27 -9.44 -7.50 -7.45
C ASP A 27 -9.01 -6.06 -7.09
N MET A 28 -9.25 -5.64 -5.84
CA MET A 28 -8.91 -4.31 -5.33
C MET A 28 -7.40 -4.03 -5.37
N GLN A 29 -7.07 -2.81 -5.79
CA GLN A 29 -5.74 -2.21 -5.65
C GLN A 29 -5.80 -1.10 -4.59
N SER A 30 -4.68 -0.85 -3.91
CA SER A 30 -4.56 0.21 -2.92
C SER A 30 -3.28 1.03 -3.16
N PRO A 31 -3.34 2.37 -3.06
CA PRO A 31 -2.14 3.20 -3.11
C PRO A 31 -1.20 2.90 -1.94
N ALA A 32 0.09 2.79 -2.21
CA ALA A 32 1.14 2.50 -1.26
C ALA A 32 2.40 3.34 -1.51
N TYR A 33 3.24 3.43 -0.48
CA TYR A 33 4.56 4.04 -0.57
C TYR A 33 5.61 2.99 -0.91
N SER A 34 6.48 3.26 -1.89
CA SER A 34 7.55 2.32 -2.27
C SER A 34 8.70 2.24 -1.27
N ARG A 35 8.79 3.22 -0.36
CA ARG A 35 9.81 3.32 0.69
C ARG A 35 9.17 3.56 2.04
N SER A 36 9.72 2.93 3.07
CA SER A 36 9.38 3.24 4.46
C SER A 36 10.05 4.55 4.92
N GLU A 37 9.45 5.19 5.91
CA GLU A 37 9.98 6.38 6.61
C GLU A 37 9.77 6.24 8.12
N GLU A 38 10.26 7.19 8.92
CA GLU A 38 10.18 7.15 10.38
C GLU A 38 8.75 6.99 10.93
N HIS A 39 7.75 7.46 10.20
CA HIS A 39 6.34 7.36 10.58
C HIS A 39 5.70 6.01 10.24
N VAL A 40 6.38 5.15 9.46
CA VAL A 40 5.89 3.82 9.08
C VAL A 40 6.37 2.81 10.11
N PRO A 41 5.47 2.11 10.82
CA PRO A 41 5.86 1.05 11.76
C PRO A 41 6.58 -0.12 11.08
N ASP A 42 7.35 -0.86 11.88
CA ASP A 42 7.95 -2.12 11.43
C ASP A 42 6.87 -3.16 11.05
N LEU A 43 7.23 -4.06 10.13
CA LEU A 43 6.35 -5.17 9.72
C LEU A 43 6.26 -6.21 10.85
N ASP A 44 5.04 -6.50 11.27
CA ASP A 44 4.74 -7.59 12.20
C ASP A 44 4.23 -8.82 11.42
N PRO A 45 4.97 -9.95 11.42
CA PRO A 45 4.55 -11.17 10.73
C PRO A 45 3.34 -11.84 11.36
N ASP A 46 3.02 -11.54 12.62
CA ASP A 46 1.88 -12.09 13.35
C ASP A 46 0.65 -11.17 13.28
N TYR A 47 0.72 -10.05 12.54
CA TYR A 47 -0.40 -9.15 12.32
C TYR A 47 -1.41 -9.74 11.33
N VAL A 48 -2.58 -10.09 11.84
CA VAL A 48 -3.66 -10.73 11.07
C VAL A 48 -4.89 -9.82 11.01
N PHE A 49 -5.42 -9.61 9.80
CA PHE A 49 -6.68 -8.91 9.58
C PHE A 49 -7.86 -9.80 9.99
N ASP A 50 -8.78 -9.27 10.80
CA ASP A 50 -10.10 -9.88 10.98
C ASP A 50 -10.88 -9.80 9.66
N ARG A 51 -11.53 -10.89 9.25
CA ARG A 51 -12.24 -10.99 7.96
C ARG A 51 -13.73 -10.69 8.07
N ASP A 52 -14.30 -10.76 9.28
CA ASP A 52 -15.73 -10.60 9.52
C ASP A 52 -16.10 -9.15 9.89
N THR A 53 -15.12 -8.25 10.05
CA THR A 53 -15.32 -6.81 10.26
C THR A 53 -14.74 -5.95 9.15
#